data_AF-A0A0L0ENS5-F1
#
_entry.id   AF-A0A0L0ENS5-F1
#
_cell.length_a   1.000
_cell.length_b   1.000
_cell.length_c   1.000
_cell.angle_alpha   90.00
_cell.angle_beta   90.00
_cell.angle_gamma   90.00
#
_symmetry.space_group_name_H-M   'P 1'
#
loop_
_entity.id
_entity.type
_entity.pdbx_description
1 polymer ?
#
loop_
_entity_poly.entity_id
_entity_poly.type
_entity_poly.pdbx_seq_one_letter_code
_entity_poly.pdbx_strand_id
1 'polypeptide(L)'
;MAADSFLGEMMPFTGNFAVRNFAECIGQTISISQNTALYSLTSTFYGGDGRSNFALPDLRGRTPVSYGQSPGQSNYTIGQKAGSELITLTTEHLPAHSHSATATVAIDHSVTPTLQVASNTANTRVPNVGSFIGSPQGQDSFFLPNGFESAQLTDIQGPEIEVTAKQTSATVTVDDAGAGQPLSLLSPLTVVNWQTCIQGLYPSRA
;
A
#
# COMPACT_ATOMS: atom_id res chain seq x y z
N MET A 1 -1.70 40.06 -43.81
CA MET A 1 -1.23 40.88 -42.69
C MET A 1 -1.41 40.05 -41.43
N ALA A 2 -0.32 39.60 -40.81
CA ALA A 2 -0.42 39.18 -39.41
C ALA A 2 -0.70 40.47 -38.62
N ALA A 3 -1.78 40.51 -37.84
CA ALA A 3 -1.97 41.59 -36.89
C ALA A 3 -0.78 41.57 -35.92
N ASP A 4 -0.24 42.74 -35.56
CA ASP A 4 0.81 42.80 -34.54
C ASP A 4 0.26 42.24 -33.22
N SER A 5 0.98 41.28 -32.64
CA SER A 5 0.63 40.68 -31.35
C SER A 5 0.72 41.70 -30.23
N PHE A 6 -0.11 41.51 -29.20
CA PHE A 6 -0.02 42.32 -27.99
C PHE A 6 1.14 41.85 -27.11
N LEU A 7 1.80 42.80 -26.44
CA LEU A 7 2.80 42.47 -25.42
C LEU A 7 2.19 41.56 -24.35
N GLY A 8 2.87 40.46 -24.05
CA GLY A 8 2.42 39.44 -23.10
C GLY A 8 1.43 38.42 -23.69
N GLU A 9 0.99 38.58 -24.94
CA GLU A 9 0.20 37.56 -25.63
C GLU A 9 0.98 36.24 -25.70
N MET A 10 0.29 35.13 -25.51
CA MET A 10 0.88 33.79 -25.53
C MET A 10 0.31 32.97 -26.67
N MET A 11 1.18 32.25 -27.38
CA MET A 11 0.77 31.34 -28.45
C MET A 11 1.53 30.02 -28.41
N PRO A 12 0.89 28.91 -28.83
CA PRO A 12 1.59 27.68 -29.12
C PRO A 12 2.34 27.78 -30.46
N PHE A 13 3.52 27.17 -30.51
CA PHE A 13 4.39 27.09 -31.67
C PHE A 13 4.92 25.66 -31.82
N THR A 14 4.97 25.17 -33.06
CA THR A 14 5.37 23.77 -33.34
C THR A 14 6.90 23.58 -33.41
N GLY A 15 7.67 24.66 -33.51
CA GLY A 15 9.14 24.62 -33.57
C GLY A 15 9.83 24.73 -32.22
N ASN A 16 11.12 24.43 -32.19
CA ASN A 16 11.98 24.40 -31.00
C ASN A 16 12.81 25.69 -30.79
N PHE A 17 12.30 26.83 -31.25
CA PHE A 17 12.97 28.12 -31.15
C PHE A 17 11.95 29.25 -31.02
N ALA A 18 12.32 30.36 -30.38
CA ALA A 18 11.48 31.57 -30.32
C ALA A 18 11.34 32.24 -31.69
N VAL A 19 10.10 32.47 -32.14
CA VAL A 19 9.85 33.31 -33.31
C VAL A 19 10.27 34.76 -33.01
N ARG A 20 10.61 35.54 -34.05
CA ARG A 20 10.97 36.96 -33.88
C ARG A 20 9.91 37.69 -33.05
N ASN A 21 10.35 38.52 -32.11
CA ASN A 21 9.54 39.26 -31.15
C ASN A 21 8.91 38.42 -30.02
N PHE A 22 9.14 37.12 -29.99
CA PHE A 22 8.68 36.23 -28.94
C PHE A 22 9.86 35.67 -28.13
N ALA A 23 9.53 35.11 -26.97
CA ALA A 23 10.43 34.35 -26.13
C ALA A 23 9.75 33.06 -25.67
N GLU A 24 10.54 32.01 -25.44
CA GLU A 24 10.03 30.72 -24.98
C GLU A 24 9.54 30.80 -23.52
N CYS A 25 8.44 30.11 -23.23
CA CYS A 25 7.86 30.01 -21.90
C CYS A 25 8.56 28.95 -21.04
N ILE A 26 9.87 29.12 -20.83
CA ILE A 26 10.73 28.21 -20.05
C ILE A 26 11.26 28.83 -18.74
N GLY A 27 10.66 29.94 -18.27
CA GLY A 27 11.01 30.55 -16.98
C GLY A 27 12.26 31.43 -16.97
N GLN A 28 12.75 31.85 -18.14
CA GLN A 28 13.90 32.74 -18.22
C GLN A 28 13.63 34.13 -17.61
N THR A 29 14.67 34.73 -17.04
CA THR A 29 14.62 36.09 -16.49
C THR A 29 15.07 37.12 -17.52
N ILE A 30 14.38 38.26 -17.56
CA ILE A 30 14.69 39.41 -18.42
C ILE A 30 14.98 40.62 -17.54
N SER A 31 15.97 41.43 -17.94
CA SER A 31 16.23 42.70 -17.26
C SER A 31 15.05 43.66 -17.47
N ILE A 32 14.56 44.28 -16.40
CA ILE A 32 13.49 45.28 -16.47
C ILE A 32 13.91 46.42 -17.42
N SER A 33 15.20 46.79 -17.43
CA SER A 33 15.71 47.83 -18.32
C SER A 33 15.65 47.49 -19.81
N GLN A 34 15.62 46.19 -20.15
CA GLN A 34 15.52 45.72 -21.54
C GLN A 34 14.07 45.64 -22.02
N ASN A 35 13.12 45.45 -21.10
CA ASN A 35 11.71 45.30 -21.44
C ASN A 35 10.78 45.88 -20.37
N THR A 36 10.82 47.20 -20.23
CA THR A 36 10.00 47.95 -19.26
C THR A 36 8.51 47.83 -19.54
N ALA A 37 8.12 47.73 -20.82
CA ALA A 37 6.74 47.62 -21.26
C ALA A 37 6.12 46.27 -20.89
N LEU A 38 6.83 45.15 -21.05
CA LEU A 38 6.33 43.86 -20.59
C LEU A 38 6.28 43.78 -19.06
N TYR A 39 7.27 44.38 -18.39
CA TYR A 39 7.28 44.43 -16.92
C TYR A 39 6.09 45.20 -16.35
N SER A 40 5.63 46.29 -16.97
CA SER A 40 4.46 47.02 -16.47
C SER A 40 3.14 46.25 -16.59
N LEU A 41 3.11 45.17 -17.38
CA LEU A 41 1.97 44.27 -17.52
C LEU A 41 2.07 43.05 -16.59
N THR A 42 3.24 42.40 -16.57
CA THR A 42 3.46 41.11 -15.91
C THR A 42 4.04 41.22 -14.51
N SER A 43 4.63 42.38 -14.16
CA SER A 43 5.33 42.61 -12.91
C SER A 43 6.26 41.44 -12.59
N THR A 44 6.09 40.79 -11.44
CA THR A 44 6.84 39.60 -11.01
C THR A 44 5.95 38.37 -10.87
N PHE A 45 4.83 38.27 -11.61
CA PHE A 45 3.90 37.14 -11.47
C PHE A 45 4.60 35.78 -11.61
N TYR A 46 5.55 35.67 -12.53
CA TYR A 46 6.28 34.42 -12.80
C TYR A 46 7.63 34.32 -12.10
N GLY A 47 8.00 35.32 -11.28
CA GLY A 47 9.27 35.40 -10.55
C GLY A 47 10.13 36.62 -10.91
N GLY A 48 11.38 36.58 -10.48
CA GLY A 48 12.33 37.70 -10.55
C GLY A 48 12.34 38.53 -9.26
N ASP A 49 13.22 39.54 -9.21
CA ASP A 49 13.43 40.36 -8.01
C ASP A 49 12.57 41.64 -7.98
N GLY A 50 11.89 41.97 -9.08
CA GLY A 50 11.05 43.18 -9.20
C GLY A 50 11.82 44.50 -9.11
N ARG A 51 13.15 44.44 -9.15
CA ARG A 51 14.05 45.60 -9.03
C ARG A 51 14.96 45.73 -10.24
N SER A 52 15.62 44.63 -10.61
CA SER A 52 16.49 44.54 -11.77
C SER A 52 15.91 43.64 -12.86
N ASN A 53 15.12 42.63 -12.49
CA ASN A 53 14.63 41.61 -13.41
C ASN A 53 13.22 41.11 -13.06
N PHE A 54 12.61 40.47 -14.05
CA PHE A 54 11.36 39.73 -13.93
C PHE A 54 11.47 38.43 -14.74
N ALA A 55 10.65 37.43 -14.43
CA ALA A 55 10.65 36.16 -15.14
C ALA A 55 9.49 36.05 -16.14
N LEU A 56 9.70 35.29 -17.21
CA LEU A 56 8.66 34.81 -18.11
C LEU A 56 7.96 33.56 -17.54
N PRO A 57 6.78 33.18 -18.07
CA PRO A 57 6.14 31.91 -17.70
C PRO A 57 7.06 30.71 -17.89
N ASP A 58 6.88 29.68 -17.05
CA ASP A 58 7.53 28.36 -17.19
C ASP A 58 6.46 27.29 -17.34
N LEU A 59 6.26 26.83 -18.58
CA LEU A 59 5.24 25.84 -18.93
C LEU A 59 5.81 24.42 -19.14
N ARG A 60 7.09 24.20 -18.83
CA ARG A 60 7.67 22.86 -18.92
C ARG A 60 6.98 21.93 -17.91
N GLY A 61 6.43 20.82 -18.39
CA GLY A 61 5.64 19.86 -17.58
C GLY A 61 4.31 20.41 -17.07
N ARG A 62 3.76 21.48 -17.68
CA ARG A 62 2.57 22.17 -17.19
C ARG A 62 1.61 22.54 -18.31
N THR A 63 0.32 22.44 -18.02
CA THR A 63 -0.75 22.92 -18.89
C THR A 63 -1.22 24.28 -18.39
N PRO A 64 -1.36 25.31 -19.26
CA PRO A 64 -1.88 26.61 -18.85
C PRO A 64 -3.36 26.51 -18.44
N VAL A 65 -3.72 27.22 -17.37
CA VAL A 65 -5.11 27.38 -16.88
C VAL A 65 -5.39 28.86 -16.63
N SER A 66 -6.65 29.27 -16.76
CA SER A 66 -7.05 30.65 -16.45
C SER A 66 -6.98 30.90 -14.94
N TYR A 67 -6.63 32.14 -14.56
CA TYR A 67 -6.64 32.57 -13.17
C TYR A 67 -8.08 32.78 -12.66
N GLY A 68 -8.21 32.85 -11.33
CA GLY A 68 -9.45 33.07 -10.62
C GLY A 68 -10.04 31.79 -10.03
N GLN A 69 -11.22 31.94 -9.44
CA GLN A 69 -11.98 30.84 -8.86
C GLN A 69 -13.27 30.63 -9.66
N SER A 70 -13.45 29.41 -10.16
CA SER A 70 -14.74 28.95 -10.68
C SER A 70 -15.59 28.39 -9.55
N PRO A 71 -16.93 28.51 -9.56
CA PRO A 71 -17.80 27.94 -8.53
C PRO A 71 -17.51 26.45 -8.27
N GLY A 72 -17.22 26.10 -7.02
CA GLY A 72 -16.90 24.73 -6.61
C GLY A 72 -15.50 24.23 -7.00
N GLN A 73 -14.63 25.10 -7.53
CA GLN A 73 -13.26 24.75 -7.89
C GLN A 73 -12.23 25.53 -7.07
N SER A 74 -10.98 25.10 -7.17
CA SER A 74 -9.83 25.81 -6.60
C SER A 74 -9.69 27.23 -7.17
N ASN A 75 -9.20 28.14 -6.34
CA ASN A 75 -8.78 29.46 -6.78
C ASN A 75 -7.33 29.42 -7.27
N TYR A 76 -7.07 29.90 -8.50
CA TYR A 76 -5.73 29.98 -9.05
C TYR A 76 -5.27 31.44 -9.19
N THR A 77 -4.11 31.77 -8.64
CA THR A 77 -3.51 33.11 -8.83
C THR A 77 -2.58 33.12 -10.04
N ILE A 78 -2.49 34.25 -10.75
CA ILE A 78 -1.59 34.39 -11.89
C ILE A 78 -0.15 34.06 -11.45
N GLY A 79 0.53 33.23 -12.25
CA GLY A 79 1.91 32.81 -12.00
C GLY A 79 2.08 31.67 -10.98
N GLN A 80 0.98 31.22 -10.35
CA GLN A 80 1.01 30.05 -9.47
C GLN A 80 1.45 28.80 -10.22
N LYS A 81 2.41 28.07 -9.65
CA LYS A 81 2.80 26.73 -10.10
C LYS A 81 2.05 25.72 -9.23
N ALA A 82 1.14 24.96 -9.83
CA ALA A 82 0.31 23.96 -9.16
C ALA A 82 0.28 22.63 -9.92
N GLY A 83 -0.17 21.57 -9.25
CA GLY A 83 -0.23 20.20 -9.79
C GLY A 83 1.02 19.37 -9.52
N SER A 84 0.94 18.08 -9.80
CA SER A 84 2.05 17.11 -9.73
C SER A 84 1.93 16.11 -10.88
N GLU A 85 3.07 15.71 -11.46
CA GLU A 85 3.11 14.65 -12.48
C GLU A 85 3.05 13.24 -11.85
N LEU A 86 3.45 13.14 -10.57
CA LEU A 86 3.52 11.88 -9.82
C LEU A 86 2.81 12.02 -8.48
N ILE A 87 2.09 10.98 -8.05
CA ILE A 87 1.51 10.91 -6.70
C ILE A 87 1.82 9.55 -6.07
N THR A 88 2.21 9.54 -4.80
CA THR A 88 2.31 8.31 -4.01
C THR A 88 0.98 8.09 -3.31
N LEU A 89 0.32 6.98 -3.59
CA LEU A 89 -0.95 6.65 -2.94
C LEU A 89 -0.70 6.26 -1.48
N THR A 90 -1.44 6.90 -0.59
CA THR A 90 -1.54 6.51 0.83
C THR A 90 -2.84 5.74 1.06
N THR A 91 -3.00 5.15 2.24
CA THR A 91 -4.26 4.49 2.64
C THR A 91 -5.47 5.42 2.56
N GLU A 92 -5.29 6.74 2.75
CA GLU A 92 -6.35 7.75 2.60
C GLU A 92 -6.85 7.88 1.15
N HIS A 93 -6.03 7.52 0.16
CA HIS A 93 -6.39 7.57 -1.25
C HIS A 93 -7.10 6.29 -1.73
N LEU A 94 -7.22 5.27 -0.88
CA LEU A 94 -7.81 3.98 -1.23
C LEU A 94 -9.19 3.82 -0.54
N PRO A 95 -10.21 3.29 -1.25
CA PRO A 95 -11.45 2.89 -0.59
C PRO A 95 -11.19 1.87 0.53
N ALA A 96 -12.02 1.93 1.57
CA ALA A 96 -11.96 0.97 2.67
C ALA A 96 -12.14 -0.45 2.13
N HIS A 97 -11.14 -1.30 2.39
CA HIS A 97 -11.12 -2.71 2.00
C HIS A 97 -10.45 -3.54 3.09
N SER A 98 -10.65 -4.86 3.05
CA SER A 98 -10.04 -5.79 3.99
C SER A 98 -9.61 -7.07 3.28
N HIS A 99 -8.60 -7.73 3.85
CA HIS A 99 -8.12 -9.03 3.40
C HIS A 99 -8.48 -10.06 4.47
N SER A 100 -9.19 -11.12 4.07
CA SER A 100 -9.45 -12.25 4.96
C SER A 100 -8.36 -13.30 4.78
N ALA A 101 -7.76 -13.72 5.88
CA ALA A 101 -6.79 -14.80 5.93
C ALA A 101 -7.40 -15.95 6.73
N THR A 102 -7.49 -17.13 6.12
CA THR A 102 -8.01 -18.34 6.77
C THR A 102 -6.98 -19.45 6.71
N ALA A 103 -6.75 -20.11 7.84
CA ALA A 103 -5.98 -21.35 7.92
C ALA A 103 -6.87 -22.45 8.50
N THR A 104 -6.89 -23.59 7.84
CA THR A 104 -7.52 -24.80 8.35
C THR A 104 -6.42 -25.76 8.80
N VAL A 105 -6.32 -26.00 10.10
CA VAL A 105 -5.43 -27.03 10.64
C VAL A 105 -6.24 -28.32 10.74
N ALA A 106 -6.10 -29.19 9.75
CA ALA A 106 -6.65 -30.54 9.85
C ALA A 106 -5.82 -31.32 10.86
N ILE A 107 -6.48 -31.79 11.91
CA ILE A 107 -5.87 -32.64 12.92
C ILE A 107 -6.46 -34.03 12.75
N ASP A 108 -5.75 -34.89 12.00
CA ASP A 108 -6.07 -36.30 11.92
C ASP A 108 -5.38 -37.02 13.09
N HIS A 109 -6.17 -37.48 14.06
CA HIS A 109 -5.68 -38.20 15.22
C HIS A 109 -6.36 -39.58 15.29
N SER A 110 -5.57 -40.61 15.00
CA SER A 110 -5.84 -41.96 15.46
C SER A 110 -5.14 -42.14 16.81
N VAL A 111 -5.91 -42.21 17.90
CA VAL A 111 -5.37 -42.71 19.17
C VAL A 111 -5.48 -44.23 19.12
N THR A 112 -4.34 -44.92 18.98
CA THR A 112 -4.29 -46.37 19.16
C THR A 112 -3.84 -46.62 20.60
N PRO A 113 -4.76 -46.79 21.58
CA PRO A 113 -4.35 -47.11 22.94
C PRO A 113 -3.63 -48.46 22.92
N THR A 114 -2.43 -48.52 23.48
CA THR A 114 -1.76 -49.80 23.73
C THR A 114 -1.93 -50.14 25.20
N LEU A 115 -2.44 -51.34 25.50
CA LEU A 115 -2.49 -51.87 26.86
C LEU A 115 -1.25 -52.74 27.06
N GLN A 116 -0.36 -52.33 27.96
CA GLN A 116 0.79 -53.14 28.33
C GLN A 116 0.39 -54.17 29.40
N VAL A 117 0.69 -55.43 29.14
CA VAL A 117 0.54 -56.53 30.10
C VAL A 117 1.90 -57.13 30.36
N ALA A 118 2.10 -57.65 31.57
CA ALA A 118 3.34 -58.30 31.96
C ALA A 118 3.53 -59.60 31.15
N SER A 119 4.73 -59.80 30.61
CA SER A 119 5.06 -60.96 29.77
C SER A 119 5.33 -62.23 30.58
N ASN A 120 5.54 -62.11 31.89
CA ASN A 120 5.68 -63.24 32.79
C ASN A 120 4.33 -63.90 33.08
N THR A 121 4.41 -65.11 33.62
CA THR A 121 3.24 -65.86 34.06
C THR A 121 2.63 -65.22 35.31
N ALA A 122 1.31 -65.18 35.38
CA ALA A 122 0.56 -64.78 36.56
C ALA A 122 0.82 -65.77 37.72
N ASN A 123 1.06 -65.24 38.91
CA ASN A 123 1.34 -66.01 40.12
C ASN A 123 0.18 -66.00 41.15
N THR A 124 -0.86 -65.18 40.91
CA THR A 124 -2.06 -65.11 41.75
C THR A 124 -3.33 -65.08 40.90
N ARG A 125 -4.43 -65.64 41.42
CA ARG A 125 -5.76 -65.61 40.76
C ARG A 125 -6.60 -64.39 41.11
N VAL A 126 -6.23 -63.68 42.17
CA VAL A 126 -6.90 -62.49 42.68
C VAL A 126 -5.89 -61.35 42.69
N PRO A 127 -6.16 -60.24 41.99
CA PRO A 127 -5.29 -59.07 42.03
C PRO A 127 -5.24 -58.47 43.44
N ASN A 128 -4.05 -58.05 43.86
CA ASN A 128 -3.82 -57.20 45.03
C ASN A 128 -3.20 -55.87 44.60
N VAL A 129 -3.04 -54.94 45.53
CA VAL A 129 -2.41 -53.64 45.26
C VAL A 129 -1.02 -53.87 44.66
N GLY A 130 -0.77 -53.33 43.47
CA GLY A 130 0.51 -53.50 42.78
C GLY A 130 0.57 -54.67 41.79
N SER A 131 -0.51 -55.46 41.66
CA SER A 131 -0.58 -56.55 40.69
C SER A 131 -0.60 -56.03 39.25
N PHE A 132 0.08 -56.73 38.34
CA PHE A 132 0.03 -56.50 36.88
C PHE A 132 -0.79 -57.61 36.19
N ILE A 133 -1.41 -57.31 35.05
CA ILE A 133 -2.02 -58.34 34.20
C ILE A 133 -0.91 -59.21 33.62
N GLY A 134 -0.99 -60.54 33.75
CA GLY A 134 0.03 -61.48 33.25
C GLY A 134 -0.57 -62.66 32.48
N SER A 135 0.28 -63.44 31.80
CA SER A 135 -0.17 -64.62 31.04
C SER A 135 -0.62 -65.75 31.99
N PRO A 136 -1.72 -66.47 31.70
CA PRO A 136 -2.21 -67.53 32.57
C PRO A 136 -1.22 -68.70 32.64
N GLN A 137 -0.99 -69.25 33.85
CA GLN A 137 -0.22 -70.49 34.00
C GLN A 137 -1.10 -71.70 33.71
N GLY A 138 -1.07 -72.21 32.48
CA GLY A 138 -1.53 -73.56 32.14
C GLY A 138 -3.04 -73.85 32.23
N GLN A 139 -3.90 -72.88 32.58
CA GLN A 139 -5.38 -72.99 32.57
C GLN A 139 -6.03 -71.59 32.52
N ASP A 140 -7.29 -71.51 32.08
CA ASP A 140 -8.10 -70.29 32.14
C ASP A 140 -8.15 -69.72 33.57
N SER A 141 -7.66 -68.49 33.74
CA SER A 141 -7.63 -67.80 35.03
C SER A 141 -8.71 -66.73 35.06
N PHE A 142 -9.94 -67.13 35.38
CA PHE A 142 -11.04 -66.20 35.63
C PHE A 142 -11.13 -65.87 37.13
N PHE A 143 -11.32 -64.59 37.44
CA PHE A 143 -11.73 -64.18 38.78
C PHE A 143 -13.19 -64.61 38.99
N LEU A 144 -13.43 -65.42 40.01
CA LEU A 144 -14.76 -65.83 40.46
C LEU A 144 -14.93 -65.34 41.89
N PRO A 145 -15.71 -64.27 42.14
CA PRO A 145 -16.02 -63.88 43.50
C PRO A 145 -16.85 -65.00 44.16
N ASN A 146 -16.53 -65.29 45.42
CA ASN A 146 -17.25 -66.26 46.22
C ASN A 146 -18.72 -65.79 46.28
N GLY A 147 -19.68 -66.60 45.82
CA GLY A 147 -21.04 -66.18 45.43
C GLY A 147 -21.95 -65.53 46.48
N PHE A 148 -21.43 -65.13 47.64
CA PHE A 148 -22.15 -64.46 48.72
C PHE A 148 -21.41 -63.23 49.31
N GLU A 149 -20.22 -62.90 48.80
CA GLU A 149 -19.42 -61.76 49.26
C GLU A 149 -19.54 -60.58 48.30
N SER A 150 -19.46 -59.35 48.82
CA SER A 150 -19.38 -58.16 47.97
C SER A 150 -18.00 -58.09 47.32
N ALA A 151 -17.91 -57.72 46.04
CA ALA A 151 -16.63 -57.56 45.37
C ALA A 151 -15.80 -56.45 46.04
N GLN A 152 -14.58 -56.78 46.49
CA GLN A 152 -13.59 -55.79 46.88
C GLN A 152 -12.77 -55.38 45.66
N LEU A 153 -12.83 -54.11 45.29
CA LEU A 153 -12.10 -53.56 44.16
C LEU A 153 -10.68 -53.18 44.58
N THR A 154 -9.72 -53.40 43.69
CA THR A 154 -8.31 -53.04 43.88
C THR A 154 -7.72 -52.60 42.55
N ASP A 155 -6.84 -51.61 42.62
CA ASP A 155 -6.16 -51.06 41.44
C ASP A 155 -5.12 -52.05 40.90
N ILE A 156 -5.16 -52.27 39.59
CA ILE A 156 -4.19 -53.06 38.84
C ILE A 156 -3.17 -52.10 38.22
N GLN A 157 -1.88 -52.40 38.34
CA GLN A 157 -0.77 -51.66 37.71
C GLN A 157 -0.59 -52.07 36.25
N GLY A 158 -0.15 -51.13 35.41
CA GLY A 158 0.06 -51.35 33.97
C GLY A 158 -0.96 -50.70 32.99
N PRO A 159 -2.18 -50.28 33.37
CA PRO A 159 -3.02 -49.48 32.49
C PRO A 159 -2.61 -48.00 32.58
N GLU A 160 -1.50 -47.63 31.94
CA GLU A 160 -1.17 -46.22 31.70
C GLU A 160 -1.58 -45.85 30.27
N ILE A 161 -2.53 -44.91 30.15
CA ILE A 161 -2.91 -44.35 28.85
C ILE A 161 -2.09 -43.08 28.66
N GLU A 162 -0.99 -43.17 27.92
CA GLU A 162 -0.25 -41.99 27.50
C GLU A 162 -1.01 -41.27 26.38
N VAL A 163 -1.60 -40.11 26.68
CA VAL A 163 -2.21 -39.23 25.69
C VAL A 163 -1.20 -38.12 25.37
N THR A 164 -0.39 -38.31 24.32
CA THR A 164 0.50 -37.26 23.84
C THR A 164 -0.30 -36.21 23.08
N ALA A 165 -0.42 -34.99 23.64
CA ALA A 165 -1.01 -33.87 22.94
C ALA A 165 -0.08 -33.40 21.82
N LYS A 166 -0.48 -33.57 20.55
CA LYS A 166 0.24 -33.01 19.40
C LYS A 166 -0.24 -31.59 19.13
N GLN A 167 0.61 -30.60 19.40
CA GLN A 167 0.34 -29.21 19.02
C GLN A 167 0.79 -28.96 17.58
N THR A 168 -0.14 -28.52 16.73
CA THR A 168 0.15 -28.09 15.35
C THR A 168 -0.24 -26.63 15.21
N SER A 169 0.66 -25.80 14.70
CA SER A 169 0.39 -24.38 14.41
C SER A 169 0.41 -24.13 12.90
N ALA A 170 -0.50 -23.30 12.42
CA ALA A 170 -0.40 -22.67 11.10
C ALA A 170 -0.16 -21.17 11.30
N THR A 171 0.81 -20.62 10.55
CA THR A 171 1.03 -19.17 10.48
C THR A 171 0.45 -18.67 9.16
N VAL A 172 -0.36 -17.61 9.21
CA VAL A 172 -0.82 -16.91 8.01
C VAL A 172 -0.22 -15.52 8.02
N THR A 173 0.56 -15.21 6.99
CA THR A 173 1.09 -13.87 6.76
C THR A 173 0.22 -13.18 5.73
N VAL A 174 -0.23 -11.97 6.05
CA VAL A 174 -0.85 -11.05 5.08
C VAL A 174 0.17 -9.96 4.84
N ASP A 175 0.80 -9.99 3.69
CA ASP A 175 1.80 -9.00 3.32
C ASP A 175 1.14 -7.68 2.90
N ASP A 176 1.91 -6.60 2.95
CA ASP A 176 1.45 -5.29 2.49
C ASP A 176 1.13 -5.32 0.99
N ALA A 177 -0.07 -4.83 0.65
CA ALA A 177 -0.47 -4.67 -0.74
C ALA A 177 0.05 -3.34 -1.31
N GLY A 178 0.94 -3.42 -2.30
CA GLY A 178 1.47 -2.28 -3.05
C GLY A 178 2.99 -2.12 -2.95
N ALA A 179 3.61 -1.65 -4.02
CA ALA A 179 5.06 -1.46 -4.10
C ALA A 179 5.55 -0.08 -3.61
N GLY A 180 4.65 0.74 -3.05
CA GLY A 180 4.92 2.12 -2.65
C GLY A 180 5.41 3.04 -3.78
N GLN A 181 5.29 2.61 -5.04
CA GLN A 181 5.78 3.38 -6.19
C GLN A 181 4.80 4.49 -6.54
N PRO A 182 5.30 5.70 -6.89
CA PRO A 182 4.45 6.78 -7.37
C PRO A 182 3.73 6.38 -8.66
N LEU A 183 2.45 6.76 -8.76
CA LEU A 183 1.64 6.65 -9.96
C LEU A 183 1.76 7.93 -10.79
N SER A 184 1.86 7.77 -12.12
CA SER A 184 1.79 8.88 -13.08
C SER A 184 0.37 9.45 -13.17
N LEU A 185 0.26 10.76 -12.99
CA LEU A 185 -0.98 11.53 -13.18
C LEU A 185 -1.09 12.17 -14.56
N LEU A 186 -0.11 11.96 -15.43
CA LEU A 186 -0.10 12.56 -16.76
C LEU A 186 -1.21 11.95 -17.62
N SER A 187 -2.13 12.81 -18.08
CA SER A 187 -3.01 12.47 -19.20
C SER A 187 -2.20 12.39 -20.50
N PRO A 188 -2.69 11.66 -21.53
CA PRO A 188 -2.06 11.66 -22.84
C PRO A 188 -1.88 13.10 -23.34
N LEU A 189 -0.65 13.49 -23.65
CA LEU A 189 -0.31 14.86 -24.02
C LEU A 189 0.62 14.89 -25.23
N THR A 190 0.52 15.97 -26.00
CA THR A 190 1.48 16.33 -27.04
C THR A 190 2.10 17.66 -26.66
N VAL A 191 3.42 17.69 -26.55
CA VAL A 191 4.15 18.89 -26.14
C VAL A 191 4.38 19.79 -27.35
N VAL A 192 4.05 21.06 -27.19
CA VAL A 192 4.36 22.13 -28.15
C VAL A 192 5.10 23.25 -27.42
N ASN A 193 5.86 24.04 -28.18
CA ASN A 193 6.60 25.16 -27.61
C ASN A 193 5.64 26.33 -27.36
N TRP A 194 5.45 26.72 -26.11
CA TRP A 194 4.71 27.92 -25.78
C TRP A 194 5.62 29.13 -25.80
N GLN A 195 5.14 30.22 -26.40
CA GLN A 195 5.91 31.45 -26.53
C GLN A 195 5.08 32.65 -26.10
N THR A 196 5.74 33.65 -25.54
CA THR A 196 5.13 34.92 -25.14
C THR A 196 5.72 36.08 -25.93
N CYS A 197 4.88 37.02 -26.35
CA CYS A 197 5.29 38.19 -27.10
C CYS A 197 6.04 39.16 -26.18
N ILE A 198 7.32 39.37 -26.47
CA ILE A 198 8.19 40.30 -25.74
C ILE A 198 8.35 41.63 -26.47
N GLN A 199 7.94 41.73 -27.72
CA GLN A 199 7.98 42.96 -28.53
C GLN A 199 6.71 43.05 -29.39
N GLY A 200 5.78 43.92 -29.02
CA GLY A 200 4.49 44.02 -29.70
C GLY A 200 3.73 45.30 -29.33
N LEU A 201 2.45 45.35 -29.66
CA LEU A 201 1.59 46.46 -29.29
C LEU A 201 1.33 46.44 -27.78
N TYR A 202 1.48 47.59 -27.13
CA TYR A 202 1.12 47.70 -25.72
C TYR A 202 -0.42 47.66 -25.59
N PRO A 203 -1.01 46.71 -24.82
CA PRO A 203 -2.45 46.64 -24.65
C PRO A 203 -2.94 47.82 -23.80
N SER A 204 -3.85 48.63 -24.35
CA SER A 204 -4.56 49.65 -23.57
C SER A 204 -5.54 48.98 -22.62
N ARG A 205 -5.51 49.36 -21.34
CA ARG A 205 -6.55 48.94 -20.38
C ARG A 205 -7.86 49.63 -20.77
N ALA A 206 -8.95 48.87 -20.87
CA ALA A 206 -10.30 49.40 -21.02
C ALA A 206 -10.85 49.86 -19.67
#